data_AF-A0A7V6Q0I2-F1
#
_entry.id   AF-A0A7V6Q0I2-F1
#
_cell.length_a   1.000
_cell.length_b   1.000
_cell.length_c   1.000
_cell.angle_alpha   90.00
_cell.angle_beta   90.00
_cell.angle_gamma   90.00
#
_symmetry.space_group_name_H-M   'P 1'
#
loop_
_entity.id
_entity.type
_entity.pdbx_description
1 polymer ?
#
loop_
_entity_poly.entity_id
_entity_poly.type
_entity_poly.pdbx_seq_one_letter_code
_entity_poly.pdbx_strand_id
1 'polypeptide(L)' 'MCYSLNQWGSLFGQDLHSIVADPLFRDPFDGDFTLDENSPAYKIGFKPINVKDVGPRK' A
#
# COMPACT_ATOMS: atom_id res chain seq x y z
N MET A 1 -25.46 -4.36 6.87
CA MET A 1 -24.44 -4.34 7.95
C MET A 1 -23.12 -3.92 7.35
N CYS A 2 -22.30 -3.19 8.11
CA CYS A 2 -20.92 -2.84 7.73
C CYS A 2 -19.96 -3.58 8.66
N TYR A 3 -18.92 -4.20 8.12
CA TYR A 3 -17.93 -4.98 8.88
C TYR A 3 -16.61 -4.21 8.93
N SER A 4 -15.87 -4.33 10.03
CA SER A 4 -14.46 -3.88 10.07
C SER A 4 -13.57 -4.86 9.29
N LEU A 5 -12.38 -4.41 8.89
CA LEU A 5 -11.41 -5.26 8.17
C LEU A 5 -11.12 -6.58 8.90
N ASN A 6 -10.93 -6.52 10.22
CA ASN A 6 -10.70 -7.72 11.05
C ASN A 6 -11.91 -8.65 11.08
N GLN A 7 -13.12 -8.10 11.17
CA GLN A 7 -14.36 -8.91 11.13
C GLN A 7 -14.54 -9.55 9.77
N TRP A 8 -14.28 -8.80 8.70
CA TRP A 8 -14.35 -9.30 7.33
C TRP A 8 -13.38 -10.46 7.11
N GLY A 9 -12.13 -10.33 7.54
CA GLY A 9 -11.16 -11.43 7.43
C GLY A 9 -11.53 -12.64 8.28
N SER A 10 -11.99 -12.43 9.52
CA SER A 10 -12.33 -13.52 10.45
C SER A 10 -13.58 -14.30 10.04
N LEU A 11 -14.61 -13.61 9.52
CA LEU A 11 -15.89 -14.24 9.18
C LEU A 11 -15.88 -14.87 7.78
N PHE A 12 -15.11 -14.31 6.85
CA PHE A 12 -15.15 -14.68 5.43
C PHE A 12 -13.83 -15.20 4.89
N GLY A 13 -12.78 -15.27 5.71
CA GLY A 13 -11.46 -15.78 5.32
C GLY A 13 -10.71 -14.91 4.32
N GLN A 14 -11.05 -13.62 4.23
CA GLN A 14 -10.43 -12.67 3.29
C GLN A 14 -9.26 -11.92 3.94
N ASP A 15 -8.32 -11.39 3.13
CA ASP A 15 -7.26 -10.47 3.58
C ASP A 15 -6.42 -10.97 4.79
N LEU A 16 -6.34 -12.29 5.01
CA LEU A 16 -5.69 -12.89 6.21
C LEU A 16 -4.19 -12.65 6.29
N HIS A 17 -3.56 -12.28 5.17
CA HIS A 17 -2.12 -12.02 5.06
C HIS A 17 -1.83 -10.55 4.75
N SER A 18 -2.84 -9.69 4.86
CA SER A 18 -2.69 -8.25 4.65
C SER A 18 -1.97 -7.63 5.85
N ILE A 19 -1.09 -6.66 5.57
CA ILE A 19 -0.39 -5.89 6.60
C ILE A 19 -1.00 -4.50 6.62
N VAL A 20 -1.58 -4.12 7.77
CA VAL A 20 -2.13 -2.78 8.00
C VAL A 20 -1.07 -1.96 8.72
N ALA A 21 -0.37 -1.10 7.99
CA ALA A 21 0.70 -0.24 8.51
C ALA A 21 0.82 1.04 7.66
N ASP A 22 1.53 2.03 8.19
CA ASP A 22 1.92 3.21 7.41
C ASP A 22 2.90 2.80 6.29
N PRO A 23 2.59 3.08 5.01
CA PRO A 23 3.49 2.75 3.90
C PRO A 23 4.76 3.61 3.88
N LEU A 24 4.81 4.75 4.58
CA LEU A 24 5.91 5.72 4.57
C LEU A 24 6.18 6.28 3.16
N PHE A 25 5.19 6.96 2.58
CA PHE A 25 5.42 7.75 1.36
C PHE A 25 6.35 8.93 1.64
N ARG A 26 7.21 9.28 0.68
CA ARG A 26 8.15 10.39 0.83
C ARG A 26 7.45 11.76 0.85
N ASP A 27 6.60 12.04 -0.13
CA ASP A 27 5.85 13.30 -0.18
C ASP A 27 4.52 13.14 -0.95
N PRO A 28 3.50 12.53 -0.32
CA PRO A 28 2.23 12.29 -0.99
C PRO A 28 1.44 13.57 -1.29
N PHE A 29 1.76 14.70 -0.64
CA PHE A 29 1.06 15.97 -0.85
C PHE A 29 1.52 16.68 -2.12
N ASP A 30 2.81 16.57 -2.45
CA ASP A 30 3.37 17.05 -3.71
C ASP A 30 3.35 15.99 -4.83
N GLY A 31 2.80 14.80 -4.54
CA GLY A 31 2.56 13.72 -5.50
C GLY A 31 3.71 12.71 -5.65
N ASP A 32 4.71 12.75 -4.76
CA ASP A 32 5.74 11.72 -4.65
C ASP A 32 5.24 10.56 -3.78
N PHE A 33 4.69 9.55 -4.45
CA PHE A 33 4.27 8.28 -3.84
C PHE A 33 5.38 7.22 -3.82
N THR A 34 6.65 7.62 -3.97
CA THR A 34 7.75 6.69 -3.70
C THR A 34 7.84 6.37 -2.22
N LEU A 35 8.30 5.17 -1.91
CA LEU A 35 8.40 4.68 -0.54
C LEU A 35 9.74 5.07 0.08
N ASP A 36 9.72 5.41 1.36
CA ASP A 36 10.91 5.51 2.19
C ASP A 36 11.62 4.16 2.29
N GLU A 37 12.94 4.16 2.44
CA GLU A 37 13.76 2.95 2.53
C GLU A 37 13.33 2.02 3.70
N ASN A 38 12.72 2.58 4.74
CA ASN A 38 12.23 1.83 5.90
C ASN A 38 10.79 1.32 5.75
N SER A 39 10.17 1.48 4.59
CA SER A 39 8.80 1.07 4.34
C SER A 39 8.57 -0.43 4.66
N PRO A 40 7.46 -0.79 5.32
CA PRO A 40 7.12 -2.19 5.58
C PRO A 40 6.88 -2.99 4.30
N ALA A 41 6.58 -2.33 3.17
CA ALA A 41 6.36 -2.98 1.89
C ALA A 41 7.60 -3.79 1.43
N TYR A 42 8.80 -3.30 1.69
CA TYR A 42 10.03 -3.99 1.30
C TYR A 42 10.23 -5.32 2.04
N LYS A 43 9.69 -5.46 3.25
CA LYS A 43 9.75 -6.71 4.04
C LYS A 43 8.97 -7.86 3.40
N ILE A 44 7.95 -7.53 2.60
CA ILE A 44 7.14 -8.51 1.86
C ILE A 44 7.54 -8.63 0.39
N GLY A 45 8.70 -8.09 0.01
CA GLY A 45 9.25 -8.23 -1.34
C GLY A 45 8.65 -7.29 -2.38
N PHE A 46 8.00 -6.20 -1.96
CA PHE A 46 7.55 -5.17 -2.88
C PHE A 46 8.71 -4.60 -3.70
N LYS A 47 8.48 -4.40 -5.00
CA LYS A 47 9.44 -3.78 -5.92
C LYS A 47 8.77 -2.59 -6.61
N PRO A 48 9.30 -1.36 -6.46
CA PRO A 48 8.75 -0.19 -7.11
C PRO A 48 8.74 -0.37 -8.62
N ILE A 49 7.63 -0.01 -9.25
CA ILE A 49 7.54 0.08 -10.71
C ILE A 49 7.98 1.46 -11.17
N ASN A 50 8.61 1.53 -12.34
CA ASN A 50 8.96 2.81 -12.94
C ASN A 50 7.69 3.42 -13.56
N VAL A 51 7.18 4.49 -12.95
CA VAL A 51 5.96 5.18 -13.37
C VAL A 51 6.21 6.41 -14.26
N LYS A 52 7.46 6.67 -14.65
CA LYS A 52 7.85 7.88 -15.41
C LYS A 52 7.04 8.10 -16.68
N ASP A 53 6.64 7.02 -17.36
CA ASP A 53 5.91 7.04 -18.62
C ASP A 53 4.48 6.47 -18.50
N VAL A 54 3.97 6.34 -17.26
CA VAL A 54 2.62 5.83 -16.98
C VAL A 54 1.65 7.00 -16.78
N GLY A 55 0.49 6.93 -17.43
CA GLY A 55 -0.63 7.85 -17.22
C GLY A 55 -0.67 9.06 -18.16
N PRO A 56 -1.77 9.84 -18.15
CA PRO A 56 -1.91 11.06 -18.95
C PRO A 56 -0.83 12.09 -18.58
N ARG A 57 -0.22 12.69 -19.60
CA ARG A 57 0.81 13.73 -19.44
C ARG A 57 0.15 15.11 -19.54
N LYS A 58 0.58 16.05 -18.69
CA LYS A 58 0.26 17.49 -18.87
C LYS A 58 1.08 18.07 -20.01
#